data_AF-W6V3P2-F1
#
_entry.id   AF-W6V3P2-F1
#
_cell.length_a   1.000
_cell.length_b   1.000
_cell.length_c   1.000
_cell.angle_alpha   90.00
_cell.angle_beta   90.00
_cell.angle_gamma   90.00
#
_symmetry.space_group_name_H-M   'P 1'
#
loop_
_entity.id
_entity.type
_entity.pdbx_description
1 polymer ?
#
loop_
_entity_poly.entity_id
_entity_poly.type
_entity_poly.pdbx_seq_one_letter_code
_entity_poly.pdbx_strand_id
1 'polypeptide(L)'
;MAMVVDGSEWIFDGWSSQQISSAMEKLLNRVHIALERNESVWVGEDLQIQNVFGEFDLWGLKSTESPVTLEPEIWEELAAWLGRGCCYLDEDWPIDMHEPVTEIDGATVTENSDVAWAHHNVRAGRAVACLSFNRKGAYSTTSRVGTANVHWVTDETSTLEFWRSAIDVEGDSYESLRRLAPHAFPSLYIHPDVWAGLHRLSGGYLEHRSEVKRHFAVFDDYGTWAFVCPPPALAPNEAMALDQSKAPPNQTIERRFVGFNVDIAPENPNVYRNANCRRAREITIGTRELYCEWHAKIQAHQNRIHVHPPVEESNGKFIIAIIHEHLELP
;
A
#
# COMPACT_ATOMS: atom_id res chain seq x y z
N MET A 1 8.08 -10.06 -3.09
CA MET A 1 7.97 -8.87 -2.19
C MET A 1 7.16 -9.33 -1.00
N ALA A 2 7.61 -9.02 0.21
CA ALA A 2 7.37 -9.92 1.33
C ALA A 2 6.90 -9.21 2.60
N MET A 3 5.96 -9.85 3.29
CA MET A 3 5.70 -9.63 4.71
C MET A 3 6.12 -10.90 5.47
N VAL A 4 6.57 -10.77 6.72
CA VAL A 4 6.86 -11.90 7.61
C VAL A 4 5.99 -11.77 8.86
N VAL A 5 5.45 -12.87 9.36
CA VAL A 5 4.66 -12.84 10.61
C VAL A 5 5.60 -12.64 11.80
N ASP A 6 5.30 -11.65 12.64
CA ASP A 6 6.02 -11.44 13.91
C ASP A 6 5.54 -12.48 14.93
N GLY A 7 6.25 -13.61 15.03
CA GLY A 7 5.92 -14.71 15.90
C GLY A 7 5.94 -14.34 17.39
N SER A 8 6.64 -13.28 17.79
CA SER A 8 6.64 -12.83 19.20
C SER A 8 5.30 -12.27 19.65
N GLU A 9 4.46 -11.80 18.73
CA GLU A 9 3.11 -11.34 19.06
C GLU A 9 2.09 -12.49 19.18
N TRP A 10 2.50 -13.73 18.91
CA TRP A 10 1.65 -14.92 19.05
C TRP A 10 1.66 -15.50 20.47
N ILE A 11 2.23 -14.81 21.44
CA ILE A 11 2.15 -15.17 22.86
C ILE A 11 0.87 -14.55 23.44
N PHE A 12 -0.17 -15.37 23.57
CA PHE A 12 -1.52 -14.99 23.99
C PHE A 12 -1.75 -15.10 25.50
N ASP A 13 -0.71 -15.22 26.31
CA ASP A 13 -0.83 -15.27 27.76
C ASP A 13 -1.57 -14.03 28.30
N GLY A 14 -2.67 -14.27 29.01
CA GLY A 14 -3.54 -13.22 29.54
C GLY A 14 -4.61 -12.69 28.57
N TRP A 15 -4.68 -13.21 27.34
CA TRP A 15 -5.74 -12.88 26.39
C TRP A 15 -6.97 -13.76 26.61
N SER A 16 -8.15 -13.19 26.37
CA SER A 16 -9.40 -13.96 26.31
C SER A 16 -9.57 -14.64 24.95
N SER A 17 -10.37 -15.71 24.90
CA SER A 17 -10.69 -16.40 23.64
C SER A 17 -11.24 -15.46 22.56
N GLN A 18 -12.04 -14.46 22.95
CA GLN A 18 -12.59 -13.48 22.01
C GLN A 18 -11.52 -12.56 21.43
N GLN A 19 -10.53 -12.16 22.23
CA GLN A 19 -9.41 -11.34 21.75
C GLN A 19 -8.55 -12.12 20.77
N ILE A 20 -8.26 -13.39 21.08
CA ILE A 20 -7.47 -14.27 20.20
C ILE A 20 -8.23 -14.50 18.89
N SER A 21 -9.53 -14.86 18.95
CA SER A 21 -10.38 -15.03 17.76
C SER A 21 -10.36 -13.80 16.86
N SER A 22 -10.64 -12.62 17.44
CA SER A 22 -10.68 -11.37 16.68
C SER A 22 -9.32 -10.99 16.07
N ALA A 23 -8.21 -11.29 16.76
CA ALA A 23 -6.87 -11.04 16.24
C ALA A 23 -6.52 -11.99 15.09
N MET A 24 -6.84 -13.28 15.23
CA MET A 24 -6.64 -14.30 14.19
C MET A 24 -7.44 -13.99 12.93
N GLU A 25 -8.74 -13.68 13.07
CA GLU A 25 -9.60 -13.30 11.94
C GLU A 25 -9.04 -12.10 11.16
N LYS A 26 -8.58 -11.06 11.88
CA LYS A 26 -7.97 -9.88 11.24
C LYS A 26 -6.71 -10.24 10.48
N LEU A 27 -5.83 -11.05 11.08
CA LEU A 27 -4.60 -11.48 10.44
C LEU A 27 -4.90 -12.37 9.22
N LEU A 28 -5.77 -13.37 9.34
CA LEU A 28 -6.15 -14.26 8.24
C LEU A 28 -6.77 -13.49 7.08
N ASN A 29 -7.66 -12.53 7.37
CA ASN A 29 -8.19 -11.62 6.36
C ASN A 29 -7.07 -10.80 5.68
N ARG A 30 -6.09 -10.31 6.44
CA ARG A 30 -4.93 -9.59 5.89
C ARG A 30 -4.06 -10.48 5.00
N VAL A 31 -3.80 -11.72 5.42
CA VAL A 31 -3.08 -12.72 4.63
C VAL A 31 -3.85 -13.02 3.35
N HIS A 32 -5.16 -13.21 3.43
CA HIS A 32 -6.01 -13.43 2.27
C HIS A 32 -5.88 -12.31 1.22
N ILE A 33 -6.02 -11.05 1.64
CA ILE A 33 -5.88 -9.89 0.74
C ILE A 33 -4.45 -9.80 0.17
N ALA A 34 -3.42 -10.11 0.97
CA ALA A 34 -2.04 -10.14 0.49
C ALA A 34 -1.88 -11.19 -0.63
N LEU A 35 -2.41 -12.39 -0.44
CA LEU A 35 -2.36 -13.46 -1.45
C LEU A 35 -3.14 -13.10 -2.72
N GLU A 36 -4.32 -12.47 -2.62
CA GLU A 36 -5.07 -11.97 -3.78
C GLU A 36 -4.28 -10.94 -4.60
N ARG A 37 -3.42 -10.16 -3.93
CA ARG A 37 -2.52 -9.17 -4.55
C ARG A 37 -1.20 -9.77 -5.01
N ASN A 38 -1.00 -11.08 -4.90
CA ASN A 38 0.27 -11.77 -5.16
C ASN A 38 1.43 -11.23 -4.29
N GLU A 39 1.12 -10.84 -3.05
CA GLU A 39 2.09 -10.46 -2.03
C GLU A 39 2.47 -11.71 -1.23
N SER A 40 3.77 -11.92 -1.01
CA SER A 40 4.24 -13.09 -0.27
C SER A 40 4.13 -12.86 1.23
N VAL A 41 3.57 -13.83 1.95
CA VAL A 41 3.56 -13.84 3.41
C VAL A 41 4.41 -15.01 3.90
N TRP A 42 5.44 -14.70 4.68
CA TRP A 42 6.40 -15.62 5.24
C TRP A 42 6.11 -15.89 6.71
N VAL A 43 6.49 -17.08 7.17
CA VAL A 43 6.46 -17.48 8.58
C VAL A 43 7.81 -18.02 8.99
N GLY A 44 8.18 -17.81 10.26
CA GLY A 44 9.29 -18.51 10.88
C GLY A 44 8.91 -19.96 11.22
N GLU A 45 9.92 -20.82 11.35
CA GLU A 45 9.73 -22.24 11.73
C GLU A 45 9.15 -22.38 13.14
N ASP A 46 9.52 -21.46 14.03
CA ASP A 46 9.11 -21.50 15.43
C ASP A 46 7.62 -21.17 15.63
N LEU A 47 6.97 -20.51 14.67
CA LEU A 47 5.57 -20.06 14.80
C LEU A 47 4.61 -21.19 15.16
N GLN A 48 4.84 -22.39 14.64
CA GLN A 48 3.98 -23.55 14.83
C GLN A 48 4.32 -24.39 16.06
N ILE A 49 5.53 -24.26 16.59
CA ILE A 49 6.07 -25.12 17.66
C ILE A 49 6.33 -24.38 18.97
N GLN A 50 6.39 -23.06 18.95
CA GLN A 50 6.51 -22.25 20.17
C GLN A 50 5.23 -22.31 20.98
N ASN A 51 5.37 -22.19 22.31
CA ASN A 51 4.23 -22.04 23.20
C ASN A 51 3.57 -20.68 22.96
N VAL A 52 2.30 -20.70 22.60
CA VAL A 52 1.48 -19.50 22.34
C VAL A 52 0.53 -19.19 23.50
N PHE A 53 0.24 -20.15 24.38
CA PHE A 53 -0.58 -19.93 25.58
C PHE A 53 -0.19 -20.94 26.68
N GLY A 54 0.48 -20.48 27.73
CA GLY A 54 1.02 -21.36 28.77
C GLY A 54 1.96 -22.43 28.20
N GLU A 55 1.54 -23.69 28.29
CA GLU A 55 2.29 -24.85 27.75
C GLU A 55 1.77 -25.33 26.39
N PHE A 56 0.77 -24.65 25.82
CA PHE A 56 0.17 -25.02 24.54
C PHE A 56 0.87 -24.30 23.39
N ASP A 57 1.33 -25.06 22.40
CA ASP A 57 1.66 -24.54 21.08
C ASP A 57 0.38 -24.22 20.27
N LEU A 58 0.56 -23.69 19.06
CA LEU A 58 -0.54 -23.25 18.20
C LEU A 58 -1.57 -24.36 17.93
N TRP A 59 -1.12 -25.60 17.76
CA TRP A 59 -2.00 -26.72 17.44
C TRP A 59 -2.58 -27.37 18.71
N GLY A 60 -1.85 -27.29 19.82
CA GLY A 60 -2.28 -27.70 21.16
C GLY A 60 -3.49 -26.91 21.65
N LEU A 61 -3.64 -25.66 21.21
CA LEU A 61 -4.84 -24.85 21.46
C LEU A 61 -6.15 -25.45 20.91
N LYS A 62 -6.07 -26.38 19.95
CA LYS A 62 -7.24 -27.11 19.43
C LYS A 62 -7.71 -28.24 20.34
N SER A 63 -6.90 -28.63 21.33
CA SER A 63 -7.24 -29.72 22.25
C SER A 63 -8.39 -29.36 23.18
N THR A 64 -9.10 -30.38 23.69
CA THR A 64 -10.16 -30.19 24.69
C THR A 64 -9.65 -29.70 26.05
N GLU A 65 -8.33 -29.78 26.27
CA GLU A 65 -7.66 -29.32 27.50
C GLU A 65 -7.24 -27.85 27.40
N SER A 66 -7.34 -27.26 26.20
CA SER A 66 -7.02 -25.86 25.98
C SER A 66 -7.96 -24.95 26.80
N PRO A 67 -7.41 -23.95 27.51
CA PRO A 67 -8.20 -22.95 28.22
C PRO A 67 -8.89 -21.96 27.26
N VAL A 68 -8.54 -22.00 25.98
CA VAL A 68 -9.06 -21.12 24.93
C VAL A 68 -9.84 -21.97 23.92
N THR A 69 -11.00 -21.45 23.48
CA THR A 69 -11.79 -22.06 22.42
C THR A 69 -11.90 -21.07 21.27
N LEU A 70 -11.40 -21.45 20.09
CA LEU A 70 -11.54 -20.70 18.85
C LEU A 70 -12.55 -21.39 17.92
N GLU A 71 -13.16 -20.62 17.04
CA GLU A 71 -14.11 -21.12 16.05
C GLU A 71 -13.43 -22.11 15.08
N PRO A 72 -14.09 -23.20 14.67
CA PRO A 72 -13.53 -24.18 13.73
C PRO A 72 -13.03 -23.56 12.42
N GLU A 73 -13.73 -22.55 11.92
CA GLU A 73 -13.43 -21.84 10.68
C GLU A 73 -12.04 -21.19 10.72
N ILE A 74 -11.66 -20.59 11.86
CA ILE A 74 -10.33 -20.00 12.06
C ILE A 74 -9.24 -21.07 11.94
N TRP A 75 -9.46 -22.25 12.51
CA TRP A 75 -8.51 -23.35 12.43
C TRP A 75 -8.36 -23.89 11.00
N GLU A 76 -9.46 -23.97 10.27
CA GLU A 76 -9.46 -24.42 8.88
C GLU A 76 -8.69 -23.45 7.98
N GLU A 77 -8.95 -22.15 8.11
CA GLU A 77 -8.25 -21.10 7.37
C GLU A 77 -6.76 -21.04 7.72
N LEU A 78 -6.44 -21.08 9.02
CA LEU A 78 -5.06 -21.07 9.52
C LEU A 78 -4.27 -22.28 9.04
N ALA A 79 -4.84 -23.49 9.12
CA ALA A 79 -4.21 -24.70 8.60
C ALA A 79 -4.03 -24.65 7.07
N ALA A 80 -5.03 -24.13 6.36
CA ALA A 80 -4.96 -23.99 4.90
C ALA A 80 -3.91 -22.95 4.46
N TRP A 81 -3.70 -21.89 5.23
CA TRP A 81 -2.64 -20.92 4.99
C TRP A 81 -1.27 -21.50 5.36
N LEU A 82 -1.06 -21.94 6.61
CA LEU A 82 0.24 -22.44 7.07
C LEU A 82 0.71 -23.68 6.29
N GLY A 83 -0.19 -24.56 5.86
CA GLY A 83 0.15 -25.70 5.01
C GLY A 83 0.60 -25.34 3.59
N ARG A 84 0.38 -24.10 3.15
CA ARG A 84 0.85 -23.53 1.87
C ARG A 84 1.83 -22.37 2.06
N GLY A 85 2.06 -21.96 3.29
CA GLY A 85 2.83 -20.78 3.63
C GLY A 85 4.30 -20.97 3.29
N CYS A 86 4.97 -19.88 2.95
CA CYS A 86 6.39 -19.92 2.67
C CYS A 86 7.18 -19.76 3.98
N CYS A 87 8.19 -20.60 4.21
CA CYS A 87 9.10 -20.46 5.35
C CYS A 87 10.34 -19.68 4.93
N TYR A 88 10.68 -18.59 5.61
CA TYR A 88 11.78 -17.73 5.12
C TYR A 88 13.16 -18.39 5.28
N LEU A 89 13.24 -19.52 6.00
CA LEU A 89 14.46 -20.33 6.08
C LEU A 89 14.76 -21.06 4.77
N ASP A 90 13.76 -21.23 3.90
CA ASP A 90 13.89 -21.83 2.56
C ASP A 90 14.45 -20.84 1.52
N GLU A 91 14.57 -19.55 1.88
CA GLU A 91 15.07 -18.49 1.01
C GLU A 91 16.57 -18.23 1.18
N ASP A 92 17.16 -17.48 0.25
CA ASP A 92 18.54 -17.03 0.37
C ASP A 92 18.71 -16.13 1.60
N TRP A 93 19.54 -16.58 2.54
CA TRP A 93 19.77 -15.88 3.80
C TRP A 93 20.43 -14.52 3.57
N PRO A 94 19.89 -13.42 4.13
CA PRO A 94 20.54 -12.12 4.10
C PRO A 94 21.93 -12.19 4.74
N ILE A 95 22.85 -11.35 4.26
CA ILE A 95 24.17 -11.19 4.87
C ILE A 95 23.99 -10.75 6.33
N ASP A 96 24.77 -11.35 7.24
CA ASP A 96 24.77 -11.07 8.68
C ASP A 96 23.45 -11.37 9.43
N MET A 97 22.56 -12.21 8.87
CA MET A 97 21.28 -12.55 9.49
C MET A 97 21.39 -13.10 10.92
N HIS A 98 22.52 -13.76 11.25
CA HIS A 98 22.79 -14.28 12.59
C HIS A 98 22.92 -13.21 13.68
N GLU A 99 23.01 -11.92 13.32
CA GLU A 99 23.00 -10.84 14.31
C GLU A 99 21.56 -10.47 14.69
N PRO A 100 21.16 -10.69 15.94
CA PRO A 100 19.79 -10.40 16.36
C PRO A 100 19.53 -8.90 16.39
N VAL A 101 18.25 -8.54 16.24
CA VAL A 101 17.78 -7.20 16.58
C VAL A 101 17.80 -7.07 18.11
N THR A 102 18.51 -6.06 18.60
CA THR A 102 18.69 -5.83 20.03
C THR A 102 17.79 -4.72 20.55
N GLU A 103 17.34 -3.80 19.68
CA GLU A 103 16.48 -2.68 20.05
C GLU A 103 15.40 -2.40 19.00
N ILE A 104 14.23 -1.96 19.48
CA ILE A 104 13.14 -1.40 18.67
C ILE A 104 12.74 -0.07 19.32
N ASP A 105 12.87 1.04 18.57
CA ASP A 105 12.67 2.42 19.03
C ASP A 105 13.43 2.75 20.34
N GLY A 106 14.64 2.22 20.46
CA GLY A 106 15.52 2.42 21.62
C GLY A 106 15.13 1.60 22.86
N ALA A 107 14.08 0.80 22.80
CA ALA A 107 13.78 -0.19 23.83
C ALA A 107 14.50 -1.51 23.51
N THR A 108 15.22 -2.06 24.49
CA THR A 108 15.83 -3.39 24.35
C THR A 108 14.73 -4.44 24.22
N VAL A 109 14.89 -5.35 23.25
CA VAL A 109 13.93 -6.42 22.96
C VAL A 109 14.56 -7.78 23.16
N THR A 110 13.71 -8.78 23.38
CA THR A 110 14.09 -10.19 23.31
C THR A 110 14.42 -10.57 21.87
N GLU A 111 15.26 -11.59 21.71
CA GLU A 111 15.61 -12.12 20.39
C GLU A 111 14.35 -12.56 19.63
N ASN A 112 14.24 -12.11 18.38
CA ASN A 112 13.13 -12.39 17.49
C ASN A 112 13.67 -12.53 16.06
N SER A 113 13.68 -13.76 15.55
CA SER A 113 14.25 -14.08 14.24
C SER A 113 13.43 -13.53 13.08
N ASP A 114 12.10 -13.43 13.21
CA ASP A 114 11.22 -12.86 12.20
C ASP A 114 11.57 -11.37 11.96
N VAL A 115 11.68 -10.60 13.04
CA VAL A 115 12.04 -9.18 13.01
C VAL A 115 13.48 -8.99 12.55
N ALA A 116 14.41 -9.86 12.96
CA ALA A 116 15.78 -9.84 12.47
C ALA A 116 15.84 -10.07 10.96
N TRP A 117 15.09 -11.04 10.43
CA TRP A 117 15.02 -11.30 9.00
C TRP A 117 14.48 -10.11 8.21
N ALA A 118 13.41 -9.47 8.69
CA ALA A 118 12.90 -8.23 8.10
C ALA A 118 13.93 -7.09 8.14
N HIS A 119 14.57 -6.88 9.30
CA HIS A 119 15.62 -5.87 9.51
C HIS A 119 16.76 -6.01 8.49
N HIS A 120 17.31 -7.21 8.35
CA HIS A 120 18.47 -7.43 7.46
C HIS A 120 18.10 -7.32 5.99
N ASN A 121 16.88 -7.72 5.59
CA ASN A 121 16.41 -7.47 4.23
C ASN A 121 16.26 -5.97 3.94
N VAL A 122 15.67 -5.21 4.86
CA VAL A 122 15.52 -3.75 4.71
C VAL A 122 16.89 -3.08 4.61
N ARG A 123 17.88 -3.47 5.44
CA ARG A 123 19.26 -2.97 5.33
C ARG A 123 19.91 -3.30 3.99
N ALA A 124 19.57 -4.45 3.41
CA ALA A 124 20.04 -4.87 2.09
C ALA A 124 19.26 -4.19 0.93
N GLY A 125 18.37 -3.23 1.23
CA GLY A 125 17.58 -2.53 0.22
C GLY A 125 16.44 -3.36 -0.37
N ARG A 126 15.93 -4.36 0.38
CA ARG A 126 14.76 -5.16 0.02
C ARG A 126 13.65 -4.89 1.03
N ALA A 127 12.51 -4.39 0.56
CA ALA A 127 11.43 -4.04 1.48
C ALA A 127 10.75 -5.30 2.04
N VAL A 128 10.73 -5.39 3.38
CA VAL A 128 10.02 -6.42 4.13
C VAL A 128 9.33 -5.77 5.33
N ALA A 129 8.06 -6.09 5.53
CA ALA A 129 7.29 -5.70 6.71
C ALA A 129 7.06 -6.89 7.64
N CYS A 130 6.80 -6.59 8.92
CA CYS A 130 6.29 -7.54 9.89
C CYS A 130 4.76 -7.47 9.94
N LEU A 131 4.07 -8.61 9.84
CA LEU A 131 2.65 -8.71 10.15
C LEU A 131 2.48 -8.92 11.66
N SER A 132 1.64 -8.08 12.26
CA SER A 132 1.40 -8.03 13.70
C SER A 132 -0.08 -7.92 14.04
N PHE A 133 -0.40 -8.14 15.30
CA PHE A 133 -1.71 -7.88 15.87
C PHE A 133 -1.79 -6.47 16.48
N ASN A 134 -0.71 -5.98 17.09
CA ASN A 134 -0.73 -4.80 17.95
C ASN A 134 0.17 -3.66 17.45
N ARG A 135 1.42 -3.95 17.09
CA ARG A 135 2.35 -2.91 16.63
C ARG A 135 1.98 -2.45 15.22
N LYS A 136 1.99 -1.14 14.94
CA LYS A 136 1.63 -0.58 13.63
C LYS A 136 2.54 0.58 13.24
N GLY A 137 3.00 0.60 11.99
CA GLY A 137 3.81 1.69 11.43
C GLY A 137 5.30 1.37 11.39
N ALA A 138 6.13 2.37 11.10
CA ALA A 138 7.57 2.21 10.99
C ALA A 138 8.26 2.38 12.34
N TYR A 139 9.13 1.44 12.70
CA TYR A 139 9.96 1.49 13.90
C TYR A 139 11.44 1.37 13.54
N SER A 140 12.28 2.13 14.23
CA SER A 140 13.73 2.02 14.11
C SER A 140 14.18 0.77 14.84
N THR A 141 14.74 -0.18 14.11
CA THR A 141 15.32 -1.41 14.64
C THR A 141 16.85 -1.34 14.59
N THR A 142 17.51 -1.82 15.63
CA THR A 142 18.97 -1.80 15.74
C THR A 142 19.49 -3.23 15.95
N SER A 143 20.54 -3.58 15.23
CA SER A 143 21.37 -4.78 15.45
C SER A 143 22.84 -4.35 15.56
N ARG A 144 23.75 -5.30 15.79
CA ARG A 144 25.20 -5.00 15.82
C ARG A 144 25.76 -4.47 14.51
N VAL A 145 25.10 -4.76 13.40
CA VAL A 145 25.55 -4.41 12.04
C VAL A 145 24.92 -3.13 11.51
N GLY A 146 23.90 -2.59 12.18
CA GLY A 146 23.36 -1.26 11.87
C GLY A 146 21.90 -1.07 12.26
N THR A 147 21.31 0.00 11.73
CA THR A 147 19.91 0.37 11.96
C THR A 147 19.09 0.27 10.69
N ALA A 148 17.79 0.01 10.84
CA ALA A 148 16.82 -0.05 9.74
C ALA A 148 15.42 0.35 10.23
N ASN A 149 14.62 0.97 9.36
CA ASN A 149 13.22 1.24 9.65
C ASN A 149 12.36 0.07 9.14
N VAL A 150 11.92 -0.80 10.05
CA VAL A 150 11.04 -1.93 9.72
C VAL A 150 9.60 -1.49 9.92
N HIS A 151 8.72 -1.84 8.97
CA HIS A 151 7.30 -1.55 9.06
C HIS A 151 6.54 -2.70 9.69
N TRP A 152 5.62 -2.39 10.60
CA TRP A 152 4.63 -3.32 11.12
C TRP A 152 3.26 -3.03 10.50
N VAL A 153 2.59 -4.08 10.05
CA VAL A 153 1.33 -4.05 9.31
C VAL A 153 0.26 -4.81 10.07
N THR A 154 -0.85 -4.14 10.35
CA THR A 154 -2.01 -4.69 11.07
C THR A 154 -3.31 -4.55 10.27
N ASP A 155 -3.34 -3.64 9.31
CA ASP A 155 -4.53 -3.27 8.54
C ASP A 155 -4.17 -2.78 7.13
N GLU A 156 -5.20 -2.49 6.32
CA GLU A 156 -5.01 -1.99 4.95
C GLU A 156 -4.26 -0.65 4.93
N THR A 157 -4.54 0.26 5.86
CA THR A 157 -3.86 1.56 5.92
C THR A 157 -2.34 1.40 6.12
N SER A 158 -1.94 0.59 7.10
CA SER A 158 -0.51 0.29 7.33
C SER A 158 0.11 -0.51 6.19
N THR A 159 -0.67 -1.33 5.49
CA THR A 159 -0.22 -2.03 4.27
C THR A 159 0.15 -1.04 3.17
N LEU A 160 -0.70 -0.04 2.91
CA LEU A 160 -0.43 1.01 1.92
C LEU A 160 0.77 1.87 2.33
N GLU A 161 0.86 2.23 3.61
CA GLU A 161 2.02 2.96 4.15
C GLU A 161 3.33 2.19 3.94
N PHE A 162 3.32 0.88 4.20
CA PHE A 162 4.45 0.00 3.92
C PHE A 162 4.80 -0.03 2.43
N TRP A 163 3.85 -0.29 1.54
CA TRP A 163 4.16 -0.39 0.12
C TRP A 163 4.64 0.93 -0.49
N ARG A 164 4.16 2.07 0.04
CA ARG A 164 4.64 3.39 -0.35
C ARG A 164 6.07 3.63 0.15
N SER A 165 6.41 3.21 1.37
CA SER A 165 7.78 3.31 1.89
C SER A 165 8.74 2.29 1.27
N ALA A 166 8.24 1.14 0.82
CA ALA A 166 9.00 0.12 0.11
C ALA A 166 9.67 0.68 -1.16
N ILE A 167 9.02 1.65 -1.83
CA ILE A 167 9.60 2.34 -2.98
C ILE A 167 10.91 3.04 -2.59
N ASP A 168 10.95 3.68 -1.42
CA ASP A 168 12.14 4.34 -0.90
C ASP A 168 13.22 3.36 -0.44
N VAL A 169 12.84 2.29 0.26
CA VAL A 169 13.76 1.23 0.70
C VAL A 169 14.47 0.59 -0.49
N GLU A 170 13.76 0.38 -1.59
CA GLU A 170 14.28 -0.21 -2.82
C GLU A 170 14.86 0.83 -3.79
N GLY A 171 15.21 2.02 -3.29
CA GLY A 171 16.05 3.01 -3.96
C GLY A 171 15.33 4.14 -4.72
N ASP A 172 13.99 4.21 -4.64
CA ASP A 172 13.13 5.22 -5.29
C ASP A 172 13.52 5.51 -6.76
N SER A 173 13.66 4.43 -7.52
CA SER A 173 13.94 4.45 -8.96
C SER A 173 12.65 4.37 -9.76
N TYR A 174 12.74 4.65 -11.06
CA TYR A 174 11.63 4.45 -11.98
C TYR A 174 11.17 2.98 -11.97
N GLU A 175 12.12 2.05 -11.92
CA GLU A 175 11.90 0.61 -11.89
C GLU A 175 11.22 0.16 -10.60
N SER A 176 11.68 0.66 -9.44
CA SER A 176 11.06 0.33 -8.15
C SER A 176 9.64 0.90 -8.06
N LEU A 177 9.43 2.17 -8.45
CA LEU A 177 8.09 2.75 -8.51
C LEU A 177 7.17 1.92 -9.41
N ARG A 178 7.58 1.63 -10.65
CA ARG A 178 6.75 0.87 -11.60
C ARG A 178 6.38 -0.51 -11.08
N ARG A 179 7.33 -1.22 -10.46
CA ARG A 179 7.10 -2.57 -9.93
C ARG A 179 6.20 -2.55 -8.68
N LEU A 180 6.38 -1.57 -7.79
CA LEU A 180 5.68 -1.50 -6.51
C LEU A 180 4.34 -0.76 -6.58
N ALA A 181 4.11 0.06 -7.60
CA ALA A 181 2.90 0.86 -7.74
C ALA A 181 1.58 0.07 -7.67
N PRO A 182 1.45 -1.15 -8.22
CA PRO A 182 0.21 -1.93 -8.08
C PRO A 182 -0.15 -2.26 -6.62
N HIS A 183 0.84 -2.29 -5.72
CA HIS A 183 0.67 -2.56 -4.29
C HIS A 183 0.56 -1.27 -3.48
N ALA A 184 1.35 -0.25 -3.83
CA ALA A 184 1.37 1.04 -3.15
C ALA A 184 0.16 1.94 -3.48
N PHE A 185 -0.44 1.71 -4.65
CA PHE A 185 -1.57 2.49 -5.17
C PHE A 185 -2.63 1.59 -5.83
N PRO A 186 -3.23 0.63 -5.09
CA PRO A 186 -4.09 -0.39 -5.66
C PRO A 186 -5.42 0.14 -6.19
N SER A 187 -5.86 1.34 -5.77
CA SER A 187 -7.08 2.00 -6.24
C SER A 187 -6.88 2.81 -7.52
N LEU A 188 -5.64 2.87 -8.03
CA LEU A 188 -5.31 3.49 -9.30
C LEU A 188 -5.33 2.51 -10.47
N TYR A 189 -5.82 2.99 -11.60
CA TYR A 189 -5.48 2.46 -12.91
C TYR A 189 -4.36 3.33 -13.48
N ILE A 190 -3.16 2.77 -13.62
CA ILE A 190 -2.03 3.48 -14.22
C ILE A 190 -1.90 3.03 -15.67
N HIS A 191 -2.22 3.94 -16.59
CA HIS A 191 -2.13 3.64 -18.02
C HIS A 191 -0.68 3.31 -18.40
N PRO A 192 -0.42 2.30 -19.27
CA PRO A 192 0.95 1.85 -19.57
C PRO A 192 1.90 2.96 -20.05
N ASP A 193 1.38 3.94 -20.78
CA ASP A 193 2.17 5.06 -21.31
C ASP A 193 2.63 6.06 -20.22
N VAL A 194 2.02 6.03 -19.03
CA VAL A 194 2.45 6.86 -17.89
C VAL A 194 3.91 6.59 -17.56
N TRP A 195 4.34 5.33 -17.66
CA TRP A 195 5.70 4.94 -17.36
C TRP A 195 6.71 5.59 -18.30
N ALA A 196 6.43 5.61 -19.60
CA ALA A 196 7.24 6.36 -20.56
C ALA A 196 7.18 7.88 -20.30
N GLY A 197 6.03 8.38 -19.84
CA GLY A 197 5.80 9.78 -19.49
C GLY A 197 6.66 10.30 -18.33
N LEU A 198 7.00 9.45 -17.35
CA LEU A 198 7.89 9.83 -16.23
C LEU A 198 9.28 10.29 -16.71
N HIS A 199 9.79 9.73 -17.81
CA HIS A 199 11.04 10.18 -18.42
C HIS A 199 10.92 11.49 -19.19
N ARG A 200 9.70 11.92 -19.52
CA ARG A 200 9.40 13.17 -20.25
C ARG A 200 9.12 14.34 -19.33
N LEU A 201 9.22 14.16 -18.02
CA LEU A 201 9.21 15.28 -17.09
C LEU A 201 10.47 16.12 -17.30
N SER A 202 10.34 17.44 -17.29
CA SER A 202 11.47 18.35 -17.24
C SER A 202 12.23 18.10 -15.93
N GLY A 203 13.50 17.69 -16.00
CA GLY A 203 14.28 17.22 -14.84
C GLY A 203 14.24 15.71 -14.59
N GLY A 204 13.33 14.99 -15.27
CA GLY A 204 13.14 13.56 -15.15
C GLY A 204 12.48 13.12 -13.83
N TYR A 205 12.24 11.82 -13.69
CA TYR A 205 11.57 11.25 -12.51
C TYR A 205 12.31 11.57 -11.20
N LEU A 206 13.64 11.43 -11.15
CA LEU A 206 14.38 11.56 -9.90
C LEU A 206 14.26 12.95 -9.26
N GLU A 207 14.12 14.01 -10.07
CA GLU A 207 13.91 15.37 -9.56
C GLU A 207 12.52 15.53 -8.93
N HIS A 208 11.51 14.87 -9.49
CA HIS A 208 10.10 15.03 -9.12
C HIS A 208 9.52 13.84 -8.33
N ARG A 209 10.32 12.85 -7.96
CA ARG A 209 9.85 11.56 -7.39
C ARG A 209 8.96 11.74 -6.15
N SER A 210 9.33 12.63 -5.24
CA SER A 210 8.55 12.93 -4.05
C SER A 210 7.18 13.50 -4.40
N GLU A 211 7.13 14.41 -5.37
CA GLU A 211 5.88 15.01 -5.82
C GLU A 211 5.02 14.02 -6.60
N VAL A 212 5.60 13.20 -7.49
CA VAL A 212 4.89 12.14 -8.21
C VAL A 212 4.23 11.16 -7.23
N LYS A 213 5.00 10.64 -6.26
CA LYS A 213 4.49 9.72 -5.24
C LYS A 213 3.40 10.36 -4.39
N ARG A 214 3.56 11.64 -4.02
CA ARG A 214 2.54 12.39 -3.28
C ARG A 214 1.24 12.50 -4.06
N HIS A 215 1.31 12.82 -5.35
CA HIS A 215 0.12 12.87 -6.21
C HIS A 215 -0.53 11.49 -6.35
N PHE A 216 0.27 10.44 -6.58
CA PHE A 216 -0.25 9.07 -6.68
C PHE A 216 -0.95 8.64 -5.38
N ALA A 217 -0.36 8.92 -4.22
CA ALA A 217 -0.99 8.65 -2.93
C ALA A 217 -2.34 9.38 -2.77
N VAL A 218 -2.39 10.68 -3.07
CA VAL A 218 -3.65 11.46 -2.98
C VAL A 218 -4.70 10.94 -3.95
N PHE A 219 -4.31 10.58 -5.17
CA PHE A 219 -5.22 10.02 -6.15
C PHE A 219 -5.72 8.62 -5.77
N ASP A 220 -4.86 7.80 -5.18
CA ASP A 220 -5.21 6.47 -4.70
C ASP A 220 -6.20 6.54 -3.54
N ASP A 221 -5.92 7.41 -2.57
CA ASP A 221 -6.72 7.55 -1.35
C ASP A 221 -8.05 8.27 -1.59
N TYR A 222 -8.06 9.28 -2.48
CA TYR A 222 -9.18 10.23 -2.58
C TYR A 222 -9.66 10.48 -4.01
N GLY A 223 -8.98 9.98 -5.05
CA GLY A 223 -9.28 10.31 -6.44
C GLY A 223 -10.71 9.98 -6.84
N THR A 224 -11.14 8.74 -6.61
CA THR A 224 -12.52 8.32 -6.87
C THR A 224 -13.52 9.18 -6.08
N TRP A 225 -13.34 9.29 -4.77
CA TRP A 225 -14.22 10.07 -3.90
C TRP A 225 -14.36 11.52 -4.38
N ALA A 226 -13.26 12.16 -4.78
CA ALA A 226 -13.27 13.55 -5.17
C ALA A 226 -14.14 13.84 -6.39
N PHE A 227 -14.28 12.86 -7.31
CA PHE A 227 -15.09 12.98 -8.52
C PHE A 227 -16.52 12.46 -8.37
N VAL A 228 -16.76 11.48 -7.50
CA VAL A 228 -18.08 10.83 -7.39
C VAL A 228 -18.89 11.30 -6.18
N CYS A 229 -18.25 11.81 -5.13
CA CYS A 229 -18.96 12.22 -3.92
C CYS A 229 -19.90 13.40 -4.22
N PRO A 230 -21.20 13.31 -3.90
CA PRO A 230 -22.13 14.42 -4.07
C PRO A 230 -21.69 15.66 -3.29
N PRO A 231 -21.85 16.87 -3.84
CA PRO A 231 -21.61 18.12 -3.10
C PRO A 231 -22.62 18.24 -1.94
N PRO A 232 -22.30 18.95 -0.84
CA PRO A 232 -21.24 19.96 -0.73
C PRO A 232 -19.94 19.48 -0.09
N ALA A 233 -19.83 18.20 0.32
CA ALA A 233 -18.68 17.69 1.08
C ALA A 233 -17.34 18.03 0.41
N LEU A 234 -16.45 18.66 1.15
CA LEU A 234 -15.09 19.06 0.74
C LEU A 234 -14.00 18.16 1.34
N ALA A 235 -14.35 17.35 2.35
CA ALA A 235 -13.49 16.30 2.89
C ALA A 235 -14.26 14.97 3.10
N PRO A 236 -13.60 13.80 3.10
CA PRO A 236 -14.26 12.49 3.21
C PRO A 236 -15.05 12.26 4.50
N ASN A 237 -14.73 12.98 5.57
CA ASN A 237 -15.38 12.89 6.88
C ASN A 237 -16.52 13.89 7.07
N GLU A 238 -16.85 14.69 6.06
CA GLU A 238 -17.97 15.63 6.12
C GLU A 238 -19.30 14.96 5.76
N ALA A 239 -20.41 15.54 6.24
CA ALA A 239 -21.74 15.04 5.95
C ALA A 239 -22.04 15.11 4.44
N MET A 240 -22.49 13.99 3.88
CA MET A 240 -22.95 13.92 2.49
C MET A 240 -24.30 14.61 2.31
N ALA A 241 -24.57 15.15 1.13
CA ALA A 241 -25.90 15.67 0.81
C ALA A 241 -26.95 14.56 0.75
N LEU A 242 -28.20 14.97 0.96
CA LEU A 242 -29.38 14.11 0.84
C LEU A 242 -29.62 13.63 -0.61
N ASP A 243 -29.15 14.39 -1.61
CA ASP A 243 -29.28 14.04 -3.02
C ASP A 243 -28.00 13.40 -3.55
N GLN A 244 -27.99 12.08 -3.61
CA GLN A 244 -26.85 11.29 -4.08
C GLN A 244 -26.70 11.26 -5.60
N SER A 245 -27.67 11.79 -6.36
CA SER A 245 -27.66 11.75 -7.83
C SER A 245 -26.87 12.91 -8.47
N LYS A 246 -26.50 13.91 -7.67
CA LYS A 246 -25.88 15.13 -8.18
C LYS A 246 -24.35 15.00 -8.29
N ALA A 247 -23.83 15.05 -9.51
CA ALA A 247 -22.40 15.14 -9.76
C ALA A 247 -21.79 16.45 -9.19
N PRO A 248 -20.56 16.43 -8.66
CA PRO A 248 -19.89 17.63 -8.17
C PRO A 248 -19.51 18.56 -9.34
N PRO A 249 -19.66 19.89 -9.20
CA PRO A 249 -19.15 20.84 -10.19
C PRO A 249 -17.61 20.91 -10.14
N ASN A 250 -16.98 21.36 -11.23
CA ASN A 250 -15.51 21.46 -11.34
C ASN A 250 -14.87 22.17 -10.14
N GLN A 251 -15.43 23.31 -9.72
CA GLN A 251 -14.92 24.06 -8.57
C GLN A 251 -14.91 23.26 -7.26
N THR A 252 -15.88 22.35 -7.07
CA THR A 252 -15.89 21.46 -5.90
C THR A 252 -14.78 20.43 -5.98
N ILE A 253 -14.56 19.83 -7.16
CA ILE A 253 -13.48 18.86 -7.39
C ILE A 253 -12.12 19.52 -7.14
N GLU A 254 -11.87 20.70 -7.71
CA GLU A 254 -10.64 21.48 -7.49
C GLU A 254 -10.40 21.72 -5.99
N ARG A 255 -11.42 22.21 -5.26
CA ARG A 255 -11.32 22.49 -3.82
C ARG A 255 -11.01 21.26 -2.98
N ARG A 256 -11.55 20.10 -3.35
CA ARG A 256 -11.27 18.83 -2.65
C ARG A 256 -9.78 18.48 -2.73
N PHE A 257 -9.18 18.56 -3.92
CA PHE A 257 -7.75 18.27 -4.09
C PHE A 257 -6.84 19.33 -3.47
N VAL A 258 -7.24 20.60 -3.49
CA VAL A 258 -6.51 21.66 -2.77
C VAL A 258 -6.42 21.36 -1.27
N GLY A 259 -7.46 20.77 -0.67
CA GLY A 259 -7.44 20.30 0.73
C GLY A 259 -6.36 19.24 1.02
N PHE A 260 -5.90 18.52 -0.01
CA PHE A 260 -4.81 17.54 0.04
C PHE A 260 -3.51 18.07 -0.58
N ASN A 261 -3.38 19.39 -0.74
CA ASN A 261 -2.23 20.07 -1.32
C ASN A 261 -1.91 19.64 -2.77
N VAL A 262 -2.92 19.21 -3.55
CA VAL A 262 -2.78 18.90 -4.98
C VAL A 262 -3.51 19.96 -5.80
N ASP A 263 -2.78 20.67 -6.66
CA ASP A 263 -3.34 21.63 -7.62
C ASP A 263 -3.79 20.87 -8.87
N ILE A 264 -5.10 20.70 -9.02
CA ILE A 264 -5.74 20.09 -10.18
C ILE A 264 -6.66 21.11 -10.85
N ALA A 265 -6.75 21.07 -12.17
CA ALA A 265 -7.68 21.89 -12.94
C ALA A 265 -8.18 21.14 -14.18
N PRO A 266 -9.39 21.47 -14.67
CA PRO A 266 -9.83 21.03 -15.98
C PRO A 266 -9.08 21.78 -17.09
N GLU A 267 -9.02 21.17 -18.26
CA GLU A 267 -8.46 21.76 -19.47
C GLU A 267 -9.24 22.98 -19.93
N ASN A 268 -8.54 23.92 -20.57
CA ASN A 268 -9.18 25.12 -21.11
C ASN A 268 -10.08 24.77 -22.31
N PRO A 269 -11.29 25.35 -22.45
CA PRO A 269 -12.16 25.12 -23.60
C PRO A 269 -11.51 25.30 -24.98
N ASN A 270 -10.50 26.17 -25.10
CA ASN A 270 -9.77 26.38 -26.36
C ASN A 270 -8.91 25.15 -26.74
N VAL A 271 -8.36 24.45 -25.75
CA VAL A 271 -7.57 23.22 -25.93
C VAL A 271 -8.47 22.12 -26.50
N TYR A 272 -9.68 21.96 -25.94
CA TYR A 272 -10.65 20.96 -26.38
C TYR A 272 -11.10 21.16 -27.84
N ARG A 273 -11.21 22.42 -28.29
CA ARG A 273 -11.65 22.77 -29.65
C ARG A 273 -10.57 22.57 -30.71
N ASN A 274 -9.29 22.52 -30.33
CA ASN A 274 -8.20 22.24 -31.25
C ASN A 274 -8.00 20.72 -31.38
N ALA A 275 -8.19 20.18 -32.59
CA ALA A 275 -8.15 18.74 -32.83
C ALA A 275 -6.81 18.07 -32.48
N ASN A 276 -5.69 18.77 -32.65
CA ASN A 276 -4.37 18.23 -32.32
C ASN A 276 -4.16 18.24 -30.79
N CYS A 277 -4.46 19.36 -30.13
CA CYS A 277 -4.36 19.45 -28.67
C CYS A 277 -5.28 18.47 -27.95
N ARG A 278 -6.49 18.24 -28.50
CA ARG A 278 -7.42 17.23 -28.01
C ARG A 278 -6.85 15.82 -28.11
N ARG A 279 -6.35 15.44 -29.30
CA ARG A 279 -5.78 14.11 -29.54
C ARG A 279 -4.59 13.81 -28.61
N ALA A 280 -3.79 14.82 -28.28
CA ALA A 280 -2.69 14.68 -27.32
C ALA A 280 -3.13 14.30 -25.90
N ARG A 281 -4.43 14.43 -25.57
CA ARG A 281 -5.04 14.14 -24.26
C ARG A 281 -5.98 12.95 -24.30
N GLU A 282 -6.05 12.25 -25.43
CA GLU A 282 -6.85 11.04 -25.57
C GLU A 282 -5.99 9.81 -25.26
N ILE A 283 -6.54 8.91 -24.44
CA ILE A 283 -5.97 7.57 -24.19
C ILE A 283 -7.00 6.51 -24.57
N THR A 284 -6.54 5.26 -24.75
CA THR A 284 -7.43 4.13 -25.00
C THR A 284 -7.32 3.11 -23.87
N ILE A 285 -8.43 2.74 -23.26
CA ILE A 285 -8.50 1.62 -22.30
C ILE A 285 -9.48 0.59 -22.86
N GLY A 286 -8.97 -0.60 -23.18
CA GLY A 286 -9.75 -1.62 -23.87
C GLY A 286 -10.21 -1.12 -25.24
N THR A 287 -11.51 -0.99 -25.44
CA THR A 287 -12.13 -0.48 -26.67
C THR A 287 -12.58 0.98 -26.58
N ARG A 288 -12.39 1.63 -25.43
CA ARG A 288 -12.92 2.97 -25.16
C ARG A 288 -11.82 4.02 -25.26
N GLU A 289 -12.09 5.04 -26.05
CA GLU A 289 -11.29 6.26 -26.09
C GLU A 289 -11.77 7.23 -25.00
N LEU A 290 -10.83 7.74 -24.21
CA LEU A 290 -11.09 8.64 -23.10
C LEU A 290 -10.34 9.95 -23.32
N TYR A 291 -11.05 11.08 -23.20
CA TYR A 291 -10.44 12.40 -23.18
C TYR A 291 -10.10 12.79 -21.74
N CYS A 292 -8.82 12.96 -21.43
CA CYS A 292 -8.34 13.36 -20.12
C CYS A 292 -8.49 14.87 -19.92
N GLU A 293 -9.68 15.29 -19.48
CA GLU A 293 -10.00 16.68 -19.22
C GLU A 293 -9.23 17.26 -18.02
N TRP A 294 -8.80 16.43 -17.06
CA TRP A 294 -8.22 16.92 -15.82
C TRP A 294 -6.71 16.73 -15.80
N HIS A 295 -5.99 17.68 -15.20
CA HIS A 295 -4.57 17.55 -14.94
C HIS A 295 -4.17 18.16 -13.61
N ALA A 296 -3.21 17.52 -12.94
CA ALA A 296 -2.54 18.08 -11.77
C ALA A 296 -1.18 18.67 -12.15
N LYS A 297 -0.79 19.70 -11.40
CA LYS A 297 0.47 20.42 -11.60
C LYS A 297 1.49 19.98 -10.56
N ILE A 298 2.62 19.44 -11.03
CA ILE A 298 3.80 19.21 -10.18
C ILE A 298 4.53 20.55 -9.95
N GLN A 299 4.66 21.37 -11.00
CA GLN A 299 5.21 22.72 -10.93
C GLN A 299 4.26 23.72 -11.59
N ALA A 300 4.34 25.01 -11.26
CA ALA A 300 3.39 26.01 -11.76
C ALA A 300 3.26 26.03 -13.30
N HIS A 301 4.35 25.88 -14.04
CA HIS A 301 4.39 26.08 -15.50
C HIS A 301 4.66 24.83 -16.34
N GLN A 302 5.03 23.71 -15.71
CA GLN A 302 5.38 22.47 -16.40
C GLN A 302 5.16 21.27 -15.49
N ASN A 303 5.37 20.07 -16.02
CA ASN A 303 5.22 18.79 -15.36
C ASN A 303 3.77 18.58 -14.89
N ARG A 304 3.03 17.84 -15.71
CA ARG A 304 1.60 17.59 -15.59
C ARG A 304 1.31 16.11 -15.46
N ILE A 305 0.37 15.77 -14.59
CA ILE A 305 -0.22 14.44 -14.50
C ILE A 305 -1.67 14.57 -14.97
N HIS A 306 -1.96 14.12 -16.18
CA HIS A 306 -3.33 14.05 -16.70
C HIS A 306 -4.03 12.83 -16.14
N VAL A 307 -5.28 13.04 -15.73
CA VAL A 307 -6.09 12.06 -15.02
C VAL A 307 -7.50 12.00 -15.59
N HIS A 308 -8.20 10.93 -15.27
CA HIS A 308 -9.59 10.75 -15.63
C HIS A 308 -10.36 10.11 -14.47
N PRO A 309 -11.63 10.51 -14.22
CA PRO A 309 -12.46 9.84 -13.22
C PRO A 309 -12.63 8.35 -13.55
N PRO A 310 -13.09 7.53 -12.59
CA PRO A 310 -13.32 6.11 -12.83
C PRO A 310 -14.28 5.83 -13.99
N VAL A 311 -14.00 4.75 -14.72
CA VAL A 311 -14.91 4.17 -15.73
C VAL A 311 -14.97 2.66 -15.53
N GLU A 312 -15.90 2.00 -16.23
CA GLU A 312 -16.04 0.54 -16.16
C GLU A 312 -14.76 -0.17 -16.64
N GLU A 313 -14.14 0.31 -17.72
CA GLU A 313 -12.92 -0.28 -18.28
C GLU A 313 -11.69 -0.17 -17.37
N SER A 314 -11.73 0.72 -16.37
CA SER A 314 -10.71 0.80 -15.31
C SER A 314 -11.08 -0.02 -14.06
N ASN A 315 -12.13 -0.84 -14.12
CA ASN A 315 -12.72 -1.54 -12.97
C ASN A 315 -13.12 -0.58 -11.83
N GLY A 316 -13.62 0.61 -12.18
CA GLY A 316 -14.00 1.62 -11.18
C GLY A 316 -12.82 2.30 -10.48
N LYS A 317 -11.58 2.12 -10.98
CA LYS A 317 -10.38 2.77 -10.44
C LYS A 317 -10.15 4.15 -11.03
N PHE A 318 -9.56 5.05 -10.24
CA PHE A 318 -9.15 6.37 -10.69
C PHE A 318 -7.98 6.27 -11.67
N ILE A 319 -8.03 7.00 -12.79
CA ILE A 319 -7.09 6.79 -13.89
C ILE A 319 -5.97 7.83 -13.85
N ILE A 320 -4.73 7.37 -13.79
CA ILE A 320 -3.55 8.14 -14.18
C ILE A 320 -3.28 7.84 -15.65
N ALA A 321 -3.44 8.85 -16.50
CA ALA A 321 -3.51 8.66 -17.95
C ALA A 321 -2.19 9.02 -18.65
N ILE A 322 -1.68 10.22 -18.42
CA ILE A 322 -0.53 10.77 -19.15
C ILE A 322 0.32 11.56 -18.17
N ILE A 323 1.64 11.36 -18.22
CA ILE A 323 2.61 12.24 -17.56
C ILE A 323 3.46 12.90 -18.63
N HIS A 324 3.59 14.23 -18.56
CA HIS A 324 4.33 15.00 -19.55
C HIS A 324 4.84 16.32 -18.98
N GLU A 325 5.95 16.85 -19.50
CA GLU A 325 6.39 18.22 -19.21
C GLU A 325 5.31 19.24 -19.57
N HIS A 326 4.90 19.25 -20.84
CA HIS A 326 3.82 20.10 -21.33
C HIS A 326 3.21 19.50 -22.61
N LEU A 327 1.90 19.22 -22.63
CA LEU A 327 1.21 18.78 -23.85
C LEU A 327 0.96 19.96 -24.81
N GLU A 328 0.65 19.67 -26.08
CA GLU A 328 0.40 20.69 -27.09
C GLU A 328 -0.65 21.72 -26.65
N LEU A 329 -0.39 23.00 -26.96
CA LEU A 329 -1.27 24.14 -26.72
C LEU A 329 -1.69 24.82 -28.04
N PRO A 330 -2.86 25.48 -28.08
CA PRO A 330 -3.38 26.19 -29.24
C PRO A 330 -2.52 27.36 -29.74
#